data_AF-A0AA41AXV8-F1
#
_entry.id   AF-A0AA41AXV8-F1
#
_cell.length_a   1.000
_cell.length_b   1.000
_cell.length_c   1.000
_cell.angle_alpha   90.00
_cell.angle_beta   90.00
_cell.angle_gamma   90.00
#
_symmetry.space_group_name_H-M   'P 1'
#
loop_
_entity.id
_entity.type
_entity.pdbx_description
1 polymer ?
#
loop_
_entity_poly.entity_id
_entity_poly.type
_entity_poly.pdbx_seq_one_letter_code
_entity_poly.pdbx_strand_id
1 'polypeptide(L)'
;MTLPSRDASADRPRWVHPVEPARLPDPAKVEAALAAARAWHPYDGDSWLDDVADALDTVPPPEDLVDELAQRLRGYLMQLVSYARNSEAEKQDGRATRLITRAHEVREEELPRDYLKSVVHLRRMGWAVNELHDLLTELEAVKGPDSLKEGGTP
;
A
#
# COMPACT_ATOMS: atom_id res chain seq x y z
N MET A 1 -49.35 -8.39 53.51
CA MET A 1 -48.56 -7.23 53.06
C MET A 1 -47.90 -7.65 51.76
N THR A 2 -48.53 -7.34 50.63
CA THR A 2 -48.20 -7.88 49.31
C THR A 2 -47.81 -6.70 48.44
N LEU A 3 -46.56 -6.63 48.02
CA LEU A 3 -46.07 -5.55 47.15
C LEU A 3 -46.64 -5.77 45.74
N PRO A 4 -47.18 -4.73 45.07
CA PRO A 4 -47.62 -4.87 43.69
C PRO A 4 -46.41 -5.04 42.77
N SER A 5 -46.46 -6.10 41.95
CA SER A 5 -45.52 -6.32 40.85
C SER A 5 -45.61 -5.16 39.87
N ARG A 6 -44.49 -4.46 39.63
CA ARG A 6 -44.37 -3.53 38.50
C ARG A 6 -44.22 -4.36 37.25
N ASP A 7 -45.27 -4.43 36.45
CA ASP A 7 -45.21 -4.90 35.07
C ASP A 7 -44.30 -3.93 34.28
N ALA A 8 -43.01 -4.25 34.23
CA ALA A 8 -41.99 -3.44 33.55
C ALA A 8 -41.94 -3.72 32.04
N SER A 9 -43.09 -3.93 31.40
CA SER A 9 -43.14 -4.25 29.97
C SER A 9 -44.01 -3.31 29.12
N ALA A 10 -44.57 -2.24 29.69
CA ALA A 10 -45.58 -1.46 28.97
C ALA A 10 -45.07 -0.21 28.24
N ASP A 11 -43.77 0.15 28.30
CA ASP A 11 -43.35 1.43 27.72
C ASP A 11 -41.94 1.40 27.11
N ARG A 12 -41.71 0.50 26.13
CA ARG A 12 -40.62 0.73 25.18
C ARG A 12 -41.15 1.68 24.12
N PRO A 13 -40.55 2.87 23.90
CA PRO A 13 -40.95 3.74 22.81
C PRO A 13 -40.82 2.94 21.51
N ARG A 14 -41.96 2.60 20.93
CA ARG A 14 -42.04 1.92 19.64
C ARG A 14 -41.68 2.98 18.63
N TRP A 15 -40.52 2.87 18.00
CA TRP A 15 -40.12 3.76 16.92
C TRP A 15 -41.12 3.61 15.78
N VAL A 16 -42.16 4.46 15.75
CA VAL A 16 -43.19 4.48 14.70
C VAL A 16 -42.76 5.38 13.54
N HIS A 17 -41.46 5.44 13.25
CA HIS A 17 -40.98 6.07 12.04
C HIS A 17 -41.07 5.04 10.91
N PRO A 18 -41.67 5.35 9.75
CA PRO A 18 -41.52 4.52 8.57
C PRO A 18 -40.05 4.56 8.16
N VAL A 19 -39.27 3.60 8.64
CA VAL A 19 -37.93 3.35 8.15
C VAL A 19 -38.08 2.56 6.87
N GLU A 20 -37.52 3.07 5.79
CA GLU A 20 -37.42 2.33 4.54
C GLU A 20 -36.78 0.96 4.82
N PRO A 21 -37.34 -0.15 4.30
CA PRO A 21 -36.75 -1.46 4.48
C PRO A 21 -35.29 -1.47 4.04
N ALA A 22 -34.40 -1.99 4.88
CA ALA A 22 -32.99 -2.07 4.55
C ALA A 22 -32.81 -2.88 3.25
N ARG A 23 -32.26 -2.23 2.22
CA ARG A 23 -31.86 -2.91 0.99
C ARG A 23 -30.53 -3.59 1.24
N LEU A 24 -30.55 -4.92 1.33
CA LEU A 24 -29.33 -5.70 1.48
C LEU A 24 -28.43 -5.51 0.23
N PRO A 25 -27.11 -5.36 0.41
CA PRO A 25 -26.18 -5.34 -0.71
C PRO A 25 -26.20 -6.68 -1.44
N ASP A 26 -25.85 -6.66 -2.72
CA ASP A 26 -25.70 -7.85 -3.55
C ASP A 26 -24.71 -8.83 -2.89
N PRO A 27 -25.12 -10.07 -2.55
CA PRO A 27 -24.26 -11.05 -1.89
C PRO A 27 -22.96 -11.32 -2.65
N ALA A 28 -22.98 -11.30 -3.99
CA ALA A 28 -21.78 -11.52 -4.79
C ALA A 28 -20.76 -10.39 -4.61
N LYS A 29 -21.23 -9.14 -4.46
CA LYS A 29 -20.36 -7.99 -4.19
C LYS A 29 -19.78 -8.02 -2.78
N VAL A 30 -20.55 -8.50 -1.80
CA VAL A 30 -20.08 -8.68 -0.43
C VAL A 30 -18.99 -9.75 -0.37
N GLU A 31 -19.21 -10.90 -1.02
CA GLU A 31 -18.19 -11.96 -1.11
C GLU A 31 -16.93 -11.50 -1.83
N ALA A 32 -17.07 -10.74 -2.93
CA ALA A 32 -15.93 -10.17 -3.65
C ALA A 32 -15.15 -9.16 -2.79
N ALA A 33 -15.83 -8.28 -2.06
CA ALA A 33 -15.20 -7.33 -1.15
C ALA A 33 -14.48 -8.05 0.01
N LEU A 34 -15.09 -9.11 0.56
CA LEU A 34 -14.50 -9.92 1.62
C LEU A 34 -13.27 -10.71 1.11
N ALA A 35 -13.34 -11.25 -0.11
CA ALA A 35 -12.19 -11.90 -0.75
C ALA A 35 -11.05 -10.90 -0.98
N ALA A 36 -11.36 -9.69 -1.46
CA ALA A 36 -10.38 -8.61 -1.62
C ALA A 36 -9.76 -8.20 -0.28
N ALA A 37 -10.56 -8.04 0.78
CA ALA A 37 -10.08 -7.71 2.11
C ALA A 37 -9.21 -8.82 2.73
N ARG A 38 -9.50 -10.09 2.45
CA ARG A 38 -8.69 -11.24 2.90
C ARG A 38 -7.40 -11.41 2.11
N ALA A 39 -7.42 -11.10 0.82
CA ALA A 39 -6.24 -11.11 -0.03
C ALA A 39 -5.35 -9.87 0.20
N TRP A 40 -5.91 -8.82 0.78
CA TRP A 40 -5.20 -7.59 1.10
C TRP A 40 -4.11 -7.86 2.11
N HIS A 41 -2.86 -7.73 1.65
CA HIS A 41 -1.71 -7.64 2.53
C HIS A 41 -1.52 -6.18 2.90
N PRO A 42 -1.43 -5.84 4.21
CA PRO A 42 -1.08 -4.51 4.64
C PRO A 42 0.20 -4.05 3.94
N TYR A 43 0.24 -2.78 3.57
CA TYR A 43 1.49 -2.18 3.11
C TYR A 43 2.52 -2.25 4.25
N ASP A 44 3.58 -3.01 4.04
CA ASP A 44 4.71 -3.09 4.95
C ASP A 44 5.83 -2.20 4.41
N GLY A 45 5.91 -0.99 4.93
CA GLY A 45 6.92 -0.01 4.53
C GLY A 45 8.35 -0.44 4.89
N ASP A 46 8.54 -1.39 5.81
CA ASP A 46 9.87 -1.88 6.15
C ASP A 46 10.35 -2.96 5.15
N SER A 47 9.42 -3.70 4.52
CA SER A 47 9.74 -4.83 3.63
C SER A 47 10.59 -4.49 2.40
N TRP A 48 10.53 -3.26 1.89
CA TRP A 48 11.29 -2.83 0.71
C TRP A 48 12.61 -2.12 1.08
N LEU A 49 12.81 -1.71 2.33
CA LEU A 49 13.98 -0.90 2.73
C LEU A 49 15.28 -1.67 2.54
N ASP A 50 15.32 -2.93 2.97
CA ASP A 50 16.50 -3.79 2.81
C ASP A 50 16.81 -4.02 1.32
N ASP A 51 15.78 -4.27 0.51
CA ASP A 51 15.94 -4.47 -0.94
C ASP A 51 16.42 -3.20 -1.67
N VAL A 52 15.93 -2.02 -1.26
CA VAL A 52 16.41 -0.75 -1.80
C VAL A 52 17.81 -0.44 -1.29
N ALA A 53 18.15 -0.76 -0.04
CA ALA A 53 19.50 -0.63 0.47
C ALA A 53 20.48 -1.52 -0.32
N ASP A 54 20.15 -2.79 -0.53
CA ASP A 54 20.93 -3.73 -1.34
C ASP A 54 21.11 -3.23 -2.78
N ALA A 55 20.07 -2.63 -3.37
CA ALA A 55 20.14 -2.10 -4.71
C ALA A 55 21.00 -0.83 -4.80
N LEU A 56 20.98 0.03 -3.78
CA LEU A 56 21.65 1.33 -3.76
C LEU A 56 23.05 1.29 -3.13
N ASP A 57 23.45 0.19 -2.52
CA ASP A 57 24.78 0.04 -1.93
C ASP A 57 25.89 0.21 -2.98
N THR A 58 27.02 0.72 -2.49
CA THR A 58 28.31 0.73 -3.17
C THR A 58 28.80 -0.67 -3.51
N VAL A 59 28.53 -1.67 -2.66
CA VAL A 59 28.84 -3.07 -2.90
C VAL A 59 27.71 -3.69 -3.72
N PRO A 60 27.96 -4.18 -4.94
CA PRO A 60 26.91 -4.74 -5.77
C PRO A 60 26.41 -6.08 -5.19
N PRO A 61 25.13 -6.43 -5.38
CA PRO A 61 24.60 -7.71 -4.93
C PRO A 61 25.25 -8.87 -5.70
N PRO A 62 25.35 -10.06 -5.09
CA PRO A 62 25.77 -11.28 -5.78
C PRO A 62 24.98 -11.52 -7.08
N GLU A 63 25.66 -11.99 -8.13
CA GLU A 63 25.05 -12.18 -9.46
C GLU A 63 23.84 -13.11 -9.44
N ASP A 64 23.86 -14.15 -8.61
CA ASP A 64 22.77 -15.09 -8.42
C ASP A 64 21.52 -14.50 -7.73
N LEU A 65 21.66 -13.36 -7.05
CA LEU A 65 20.56 -12.66 -6.38
C LEU A 65 19.99 -11.51 -7.21
N VAL A 66 20.64 -11.12 -8.31
CA VAL A 66 20.25 -9.97 -9.14
C VAL A 66 18.84 -10.13 -9.70
N ASP A 67 18.50 -11.31 -10.23
CA ASP A 67 17.18 -11.57 -10.83
C ASP A 67 16.07 -11.54 -9.78
N GLU A 68 16.33 -12.06 -8.58
CA GLU A 68 15.37 -12.09 -7.49
C GLU A 68 15.12 -10.67 -6.97
N LEU A 69 16.18 -9.91 -6.71
CA LEU A 69 16.08 -8.53 -6.27
C LEU A 69 15.37 -7.66 -7.33
N ALA A 70 15.65 -7.87 -8.62
CA ALA A 70 14.95 -7.20 -9.70
C ALA A 70 13.44 -7.47 -9.68
N GLN A 71 13.03 -8.72 -9.40
CA GLN A 71 11.61 -9.08 -9.31
C GLN A 71 10.93 -8.42 -8.12
N ARG A 72 11.58 -8.41 -6.94
CA ARG A 72 11.05 -7.75 -5.74
C ARG A 72 10.86 -6.24 -5.96
N LEU A 73 11.88 -5.56 -6.48
CA LEU A 73 11.81 -4.12 -6.82
C LEU A 73 10.70 -3.80 -7.83
N ARG A 74 10.51 -4.64 -8.87
CA ARG A 74 9.38 -4.49 -9.81
C ARG A 74 8.02 -4.65 -9.14
N GLY A 75 7.92 -5.56 -8.16
CA GLY A 75 6.74 -5.73 -7.31
C GLY A 75 6.42 -4.47 -6.52
N TYR A 76 7.42 -3.87 -5.87
CA TYR A 76 7.26 -2.62 -5.11
C TYR A 76 6.84 -1.46 -6.01
N LEU A 77 7.49 -1.26 -7.16
CA LEU A 77 7.11 -0.22 -8.13
C LEU A 77 5.65 -0.39 -8.59
N MET A 78 5.22 -1.62 -8.86
CA MET A 78 3.84 -1.90 -9.24
C MET A 78 2.85 -1.53 -8.13
N GLN A 79 3.16 -1.85 -6.87
CA GLN A 79 2.33 -1.51 -5.72
C GLN A 79 2.27 0.01 -5.50
N LEU A 80 3.41 0.69 -5.48
CA LEU A 80 3.49 2.15 -5.27
C LEU A 80 2.74 2.92 -6.35
N VAL A 81 2.86 2.53 -7.62
CA VAL A 81 2.06 3.12 -8.71
C VAL A 81 0.57 2.92 -8.48
N SER A 82 0.15 1.75 -8.00
CA SER A 82 -1.25 1.48 -7.66
C SER A 82 -1.75 2.40 -6.54
N TYR A 83 -0.96 2.58 -5.47
CA TYR A 83 -1.28 3.51 -4.40
C TYR A 83 -1.35 4.96 -4.87
N ALA A 84 -0.40 5.39 -5.70
CA ALA A 84 -0.38 6.73 -6.29
C ALA A 84 -1.64 7.03 -7.12
N ARG A 85 -2.09 6.05 -7.90
CA ARG A 85 -3.33 6.17 -8.70
C ARG A 85 -4.57 6.20 -7.82
N ASN A 86 -4.66 5.30 -6.84
CA ASN A 86 -5.84 5.19 -5.96
C ASN A 86 -6.00 6.40 -5.04
N SER A 87 -4.90 7.05 -4.66
CA SER A 87 -4.88 8.30 -3.89
C SER A 87 -5.02 9.56 -4.75
N GLU A 88 -5.07 9.42 -6.08
CA GLU A 88 -5.06 10.53 -7.03
C GLU A 88 -3.87 11.49 -6.85
N ALA A 89 -2.68 10.95 -6.52
CA ALA A 89 -1.49 11.73 -6.18
C ALA A 89 -1.12 12.79 -7.24
N GLU A 90 -1.37 12.52 -8.52
CA GLU A 90 -1.14 13.47 -9.64
C GLU A 90 -1.98 14.75 -9.56
N LYS A 91 -3.15 14.70 -8.90
CA LYS A 91 -3.97 15.89 -8.66
C LYS A 91 -3.48 16.69 -7.45
N GLN A 92 -2.77 16.05 -6.53
CA GLN A 92 -2.29 16.64 -5.29
C GLN A 92 -0.90 17.27 -5.46
N ASP A 93 -0.01 16.62 -6.21
CA ASP A 93 1.37 17.06 -6.45
C ASP A 93 1.81 16.76 -7.89
N GLY A 94 2.28 17.79 -8.61
CA GLY A 94 2.75 17.67 -9.99
C GLY A 94 4.01 16.80 -10.16
N ARG A 95 4.77 16.54 -9.08
CA ARG A 95 5.89 15.59 -9.09
C ARG A 95 5.43 14.16 -9.33
N ALA A 96 4.20 13.81 -8.92
CA ALA A 96 3.69 12.44 -8.96
C ALA A 96 3.66 11.88 -10.38
N THR A 97 3.20 12.66 -11.37
CA THR A 97 3.16 12.19 -12.77
C THR A 97 4.55 11.78 -13.27
N ARG A 98 5.57 12.59 -13.02
CA ARG A 98 6.95 12.26 -13.43
C ARG A 98 7.45 10.98 -12.77
N LEU A 99 7.21 10.83 -11.47
CA LEU A 99 7.68 9.67 -10.72
C LEU A 99 6.92 8.38 -11.10
N ILE A 100 5.61 8.46 -11.33
CA ILE A 100 4.80 7.34 -11.82
C ILE A 100 5.27 6.90 -13.21
N THR A 101 5.50 7.84 -14.14
CA THR A 101 6.04 7.52 -15.47
C THR A 101 7.41 6.85 -15.37
N ARG A 102 8.33 7.42 -14.59
CA ARG A 102 9.66 6.85 -14.41
C ARG A 102 9.63 5.45 -13.79
N ALA A 103 8.76 5.23 -12.79
CA ALA A 103 8.55 3.93 -12.16
C ALA A 103 8.05 2.89 -13.17
N HIS A 104 7.14 3.28 -14.07
CA HIS A 104 6.68 2.42 -15.16
C HIS A 104 7.81 2.08 -16.14
N GLU A 105 8.52 3.08 -16.65
CA GLU A 105 9.59 2.89 -17.64
C GLU A 105 10.67 1.95 -17.12
N VAL A 106 11.18 2.19 -15.91
CA VAL A 106 12.25 1.36 -15.35
C VAL A 106 11.78 -0.05 -15.01
N ARG A 107 10.51 -0.22 -14.62
CA ARG A 107 9.94 -1.54 -14.32
C ARG A 107 9.79 -2.40 -15.59
N GLU A 108 9.41 -1.78 -16.70
CA GLU A 108 9.11 -2.47 -17.97
C GLU A 108 10.34 -2.76 -18.82
N GLU A 109 11.45 -2.06 -18.57
CA GLU A 109 12.75 -2.38 -19.15
C GLU A 109 13.17 -3.84 -18.82
N GLU A 110 13.60 -4.57 -19.85
CA GLU A 110 14.17 -5.91 -19.69
C GLU A 110 15.47 -5.81 -18.90
N LEU A 111 15.66 -6.73 -17.95
CA LEU A 111 16.91 -6.79 -17.20
C LEU A 111 18.06 -7.14 -18.16
N PRO A 112 19.14 -6.36 -18.19
CA PRO A 112 20.30 -6.71 -19.01
C PRO A 112 20.86 -8.10 -18.66
N ARG A 113 21.48 -8.77 -19.63
CA ARG A 113 22.21 -10.04 -19.38
C ARG A 113 23.62 -9.84 -18.85
N ASP A 114 24.15 -8.62 -18.98
CA ASP A 114 25.47 -8.25 -18.48
C ASP A 114 25.35 -7.81 -17.02
N TYR A 115 26.03 -8.50 -16.11
CA TYR A 115 25.92 -8.28 -14.67
C TYR A 115 26.06 -6.81 -14.25
N LEU A 116 27.07 -6.09 -14.77
CA LEU A 116 27.28 -4.69 -14.40
C LEU A 116 26.14 -3.79 -14.89
N LYS A 117 25.61 -4.04 -16.09
CA LYS A 117 24.42 -3.34 -16.57
C LYS A 117 23.19 -3.69 -15.74
N SER A 118 23.05 -4.91 -15.26
CA SER A 118 21.97 -5.33 -14.38
C SER A 118 22.04 -4.62 -13.04
N VAL A 119 23.24 -4.50 -12.43
CA VAL A 119 23.45 -3.72 -11.21
C VAL A 119 23.07 -2.26 -11.40
N VAL A 120 23.45 -1.64 -12.52
CA VAL A 120 23.03 -0.26 -12.83
C VAL A 120 21.50 -0.16 -12.96
N HIS A 121 20.87 -1.16 -13.57
CA HIS A 121 19.41 -1.22 -13.70
C HIS A 121 18.72 -1.40 -12.33
N LEU A 122 19.25 -2.25 -11.45
CA LEU A 122 18.79 -2.39 -10.06
C LEU A 122 18.85 -1.05 -9.32
N ARG A 123 19.96 -0.30 -9.44
CA ARG A 123 20.08 1.05 -8.85
C ARG A 123 19.02 2.01 -9.37
N ARG A 124 18.71 1.97 -10.67
CA ARG A 124 17.64 2.80 -11.25
C ARG A 124 16.28 2.45 -10.66
N MET A 125 15.99 1.16 -10.47
CA MET A 125 14.75 0.71 -9.83
C MET A 125 14.72 1.11 -8.35
N GLY A 126 15.81 0.91 -7.60
CA GLY A 126 15.92 1.28 -6.19
C GLY A 126 15.64 2.77 -5.96
N TRP A 127 16.23 3.65 -6.79
CA TRP A 127 15.94 5.08 -6.76
C TRP A 127 14.46 5.38 -7.07
N ALA A 128 13.88 4.72 -8.06
CA ALA A 128 12.47 4.93 -8.40
C ALA A 128 11.52 4.48 -7.29
N VAL A 129 11.83 3.37 -6.60
CA VAL A 129 11.07 2.92 -5.41
C VAL A 129 11.16 3.96 -4.32
N ASN A 130 12.38 4.39 -3.96
CA ASN A 130 12.61 5.37 -2.90
C ASN A 130 11.89 6.70 -3.18
N GLU A 131 12.14 7.30 -4.35
CA GLU A 131 11.56 8.62 -4.69
C GLU A 131 10.03 8.60 -4.70
N LEU A 132 9.42 7.53 -5.27
CA LEU A 132 7.96 7.43 -5.32
C LEU A 132 7.38 7.16 -3.94
N HIS A 133 8.02 6.32 -3.14
CA HIS A 133 7.60 6.05 -1.77
C HIS A 133 7.63 7.32 -0.91
N ASP A 134 8.73 8.07 -0.95
CA ASP A 134 8.91 9.31 -0.18
C ASP A 134 7.80 10.31 -0.51
N LEU A 135 7.52 10.50 -1.81
CA LEU A 135 6.41 11.36 -2.24
C LEU A 135 5.05 10.87 -1.70
N LEU A 136 4.77 9.57 -1.79
CA LEU A 136 3.48 9.05 -1.33
C LEU A 136 3.34 9.10 0.19
N THR A 137 4.45 9.05 0.93
CA THR A 137 4.45 9.28 2.37
C THR A 137 4.20 10.74 2.70
N GLU A 138 4.84 11.68 1.97
CA GLU A 138 4.59 13.12 2.09
C GLU A 138 3.11 13.48 1.83
N LEU A 139 2.46 12.74 0.92
CA LEU A 139 1.03 12.91 0.59
C LEU A 139 0.08 12.09 1.49
N GLU A 140 0.61 11.41 2.52
CA GLU A 140 -0.15 10.51 3.41
C GLU A 140 -0.92 9.39 2.67
N ALA A 141 -0.54 9.10 1.43
CA ALA A 141 -1.13 8.05 0.60
C ALA A 141 -0.63 6.64 0.99
N VAL A 142 0.57 6.56 1.57
CA VAL A 142 1.12 5.36 2.20
C VAL A 142 1.71 5.71 3.56
N LYS A 143 1.77 4.71 4.44
CA LYS A 143 2.41 4.85 5.75
C LYS A 143 3.93 4.71 5.58
N GLY A 144 4.70 5.68 6.04
CA GLY A 144 6.16 5.54 6.07
C GLY A 144 6.63 4.39 6.97
N PRO A 145 7.82 3.81 6.70
CA PRO A 145 8.40 2.69 7.45
C PRO A 145 8.44 2.97 8.95
N ASP A 146 8.16 1.95 9.76
CA ASP A 146 8.15 2.11 11.21
C ASP A 146 9.58 2.16 11.76
N SER A 147 10.51 1.47 11.11
CA SER A 147 11.95 1.49 11.44
C SER A 147 12.58 2.90 11.40
N LEU A 148 12.08 3.81 10.56
CA LEU A 148 12.59 5.18 10.48
C LEU A 148 12.02 6.13 11.55
N LYS A 149 11.00 5.71 12.31
CA LYS A 149 10.35 6.55 13.33
C LYS A 149 11.04 6.49 14.69
N GLU A 150 11.82 5.45 14.97
CA GLU A 150 12.42 5.22 16.29
C GLU A 150 13.63 6.13 16.59
N GLY A 151 14.12 6.91 15.63
CA GLY A 151 15.23 7.86 15.80
C GLY A 151 14.84 9.24 16.36
N GLY A 152 13.55 9.54 16.49
CA GLY A 152 13.06 10.80 17.03
C GLY A 152 12.74 10.68 18.52
N THR A 153 13.70 10.96 19.40
CA THR A 153 13.43 11.19 20.83
C THR A 153 13.58 12.70 21.14
N PRO A 154 12.84 13.20 22.16
CA PRO A 154 12.14 14.49 22.20
C PRO A 154 12.99 15.74 22.46
#